data_AF-A0A968G2Y5-F1
#
_entry.id   AF-A0A968G2Y5-F1
#
_cell.length_a   1.000
_cell.length_b   1.000
_cell.length_c   1.000
_cell.angle_alpha   90.00
_cell.angle_beta   90.00
_cell.angle_gamma   90.00
#
_symmetry.space_group_name_H-M   'P 1'
#
loop_
_entity.id
_entity.type
_entity.pdbx_description
1 polymer ?
#
loop_
_entity_poly.entity_id
_entity_poly.type
_entity_poly.pdbx_seq_one_letter_code
_entity_poly.pdbx_strand_id
1 'polypeptide(L)'
;MALVSVIVILAVLMTLAQILFEKVWSSTRQAAKAGSREQVYWAAQSGIEAARKRLTNTYATSLNWSNYFTSTQGVYSATPVWSYSISGVIVDIFLRDNPDGDNTFQMDNDLKVFVLSRAKKGQG
;
A
#
# COMPACT_ATOMS: atom_id res chain seq x y z
N MET A 1 26.69 -49.48 25.84
CA MET A 1 27.31 -48.13 25.87
C MET A 1 27.37 -47.50 24.49
N ALA A 2 28.07 -48.09 23.50
CA ALA A 2 28.19 -47.51 22.15
C ALA A 2 26.85 -47.23 21.43
N LEU A 3 25.89 -48.17 21.46
CA LEU A 3 24.57 -47.99 20.86
C LEU A 3 23.80 -46.79 21.44
N VAL A 4 23.86 -46.62 22.76
CA VAL A 4 23.18 -45.52 23.47
C VAL A 4 23.77 -44.18 23.05
N SER A 5 25.10 -44.08 22.97
CA SER A 5 25.77 -42.86 22.49
C SER A 5 25.39 -42.51 21.06
N VAL A 6 25.29 -43.50 20.16
CA VAL A 6 24.88 -43.27 18.76
C VAL A 6 23.43 -42.78 18.67
N ILE A 7 22.52 -43.38 19.43
CA ILE A 7 21.10 -42.96 19.46
C ILE A 7 20.97 -41.54 19.98
N VAL A 8 21.71 -41.18 21.05
CA VAL A 8 21.69 -39.81 21.59
C VAL A 8 22.24 -38.80 20.58
N ILE A 9 23.37 -39.11 19.92
CA ILE A 9 23.93 -38.25 18.88
C ILE A 9 22.93 -38.07 17.73
N LEU A 10 22.28 -39.14 17.29
CA LEU A 10 21.26 -39.08 16.24
C LEU A 10 20.06 -38.22 16.64
N ALA A 11 19.58 -38.36 17.88
CA ALA A 11 18.47 -37.56 18.39
C ALA A 11 18.83 -36.06 18.43
N VAL A 12 20.07 -35.72 18.84
CA VAL A 12 20.58 -34.35 18.84
C VAL A 12 20.71 -33.80 17.41
N LEU A 13 21.18 -34.60 16.47
CA LEU A 13 21.27 -34.17 15.06
C LEU A 13 19.88 -33.95 14.45
N MET A 14 18.91 -34.81 14.76
CA MET A 14 17.52 -34.67 14.31
C MET A 14 16.88 -33.39 14.86
N THR A 15 17.06 -33.10 16.16
CA THR A 15 16.49 -31.88 16.77
C THR A 15 17.14 -30.62 16.20
N LEU A 16 18.45 -30.62 15.97
CA LEU A 16 19.14 -29.52 15.29
C LEU A 16 18.63 -29.31 13.86
N ALA A 17 18.45 -30.39 13.10
CA ALA A 17 17.91 -30.30 11.74
C ALA A 17 16.49 -29.71 11.73
N GLN A 18 15.64 -30.12 12.68
CA GLN A 18 14.28 -29.59 12.81
C GLN A 18 14.28 -28.09 13.13
N ILE A 19 15.10 -27.65 14.09
CA ILE A 19 15.20 -26.23 14.47
C ILE A 19 15.71 -25.38 13.29
N LEU A 20 16.69 -25.89 12.54
CA LEU A 20 17.21 -25.20 11.36
C LEU A 20 16.13 -25.08 10.27
N PHE A 21 15.38 -26.14 10.02
CA PHE A 21 14.29 -26.11 9.03
C PHE A 21 13.22 -25.08 9.40
N GLU A 22 12.76 -25.07 10.66
CA GLU A 22 11.76 -24.10 11.15
C GLU A 22 12.26 -22.66 11.02
N LYS A 23 13.54 -22.42 11.33
CA LYS A 23 14.14 -21.09 11.24
C LYS A 23 14.24 -20.60 9.80
N VAL A 24 14.69 -21.46 8.88
CA VAL A 24 14.73 -21.13 7.45
C VAL A 24 13.33 -20.86 6.94
N TRP A 25 12.36 -21.71 7.25
CA TRP A 25 10.97 -21.55 6.83
C TRP A 25 10.34 -20.25 7.32
N SER A 26 10.52 -19.95 8.61
CA SER A 26 10.03 -18.71 9.22
C SER A 26 10.68 -17.48 8.58
N SER A 27 12.00 -17.52 8.39
CA SER A 27 12.76 -16.44 7.74
C SER A 27 12.29 -16.17 6.31
N THR A 28 12.12 -17.22 5.50
CA THR A 28 11.64 -17.09 4.12
C THR A 28 10.24 -16.49 4.05
N ARG A 29 9.32 -16.92 4.93
CA ARG A 29 7.97 -16.34 5.01
C ARG A 29 7.99 -14.87 5.40
N GLN A 30 8.84 -14.49 6.34
CA GLN A 30 8.99 -13.09 6.76
C GLN A 30 9.57 -12.23 5.64
N ALA A 31 10.60 -12.71 4.94
CA ALA A 31 11.20 -12.03 3.80
C ALA A 31 10.18 -11.83 2.66
N ALA A 32 9.42 -12.87 2.31
CA ALA A 32 8.36 -12.77 1.30
C ALA A 32 7.28 -11.74 1.68
N LYS A 33 6.86 -11.72 2.96
CA LYS A 33 5.90 -10.73 3.47
C LYS A 33 6.47 -9.31 3.41
N ALA A 34 7.74 -9.12 3.76
CA ALA A 34 8.42 -7.83 3.68
C ALA A 34 8.49 -7.33 2.23
N GLY A 35 8.94 -8.17 1.30
CA GLY A 35 8.98 -7.82 -0.14
C GLY A 35 7.60 -7.49 -0.70
N SER A 36 6.55 -8.22 -0.29
CA SER A 36 5.19 -7.88 -0.72
C SER A 36 4.69 -6.54 -0.15
N ARG A 37 5.07 -6.18 1.08
CA ARG A 37 4.72 -4.87 1.66
C ARG A 37 5.44 -3.74 0.94
N GLU A 38 6.72 -3.94 0.66
CA GLU A 38 7.53 -3.00 -0.09
C GLU A 38 6.96 -2.77 -1.50
N GLN A 39 6.58 -3.83 -2.23
CA GLN A 39 5.95 -3.71 -3.53
C GLN A 39 4.66 -2.87 -3.48
N VAL A 40 3.80 -3.11 -2.48
CA VAL A 40 2.56 -2.36 -2.28
C VAL A 40 2.83 -0.90 -1.93
N TYR A 41 3.85 -0.63 -1.12
CA TYR A 41 4.28 0.72 -0.77
C TYR A 41 4.76 1.50 -2.01
N TRP A 42 5.65 0.89 -2.81
CA TRP A 42 6.14 1.52 -4.03
C TRP A 42 5.02 1.73 -5.06
N ALA A 43 4.10 0.77 -5.20
CA ALA A 43 2.93 0.94 -6.06
C ALA A 43 2.06 2.12 -5.60
N ALA A 44 1.78 2.22 -4.29
CA ALA A 44 1.01 3.34 -3.74
C ALA A 44 1.69 4.68 -4.02
N GLN A 45 3.01 4.77 -3.84
CA GLN A 45 3.81 5.96 -4.11
C GLN A 45 3.79 6.34 -5.60
N SER A 46 3.97 5.38 -6.50
CA SER A 46 3.83 5.61 -7.94
C SER A 46 2.42 6.09 -8.31
N GLY A 47 1.39 5.60 -7.64
CA GLY A 47 0.01 6.08 -7.79
C GLY A 47 -0.15 7.55 -7.40
N ILE A 48 0.48 7.99 -6.31
CA ILE A 48 0.48 9.42 -5.91
C ILE A 48 1.13 10.28 -6.99
N GLU A 49 2.27 9.87 -7.54
CA GLU A 49 2.94 10.63 -8.60
C GLU A 49 2.15 10.64 -9.91
N ALA A 50 1.45 9.55 -10.24
CA ALA A 50 0.51 9.53 -11.37
C ALA A 50 -0.68 10.48 -11.14
N ALA A 51 -1.24 10.48 -9.93
CA ALA A 51 -2.31 11.39 -9.53
C ALA A 51 -1.86 12.85 -9.61
N ARG A 52 -0.65 13.18 -9.13
CA ARG A 52 -0.07 14.52 -9.22
C ARG A 52 -0.05 15.02 -10.66
N LYS A 53 0.52 14.23 -11.57
CA LYS A 53 0.58 14.59 -13.00
C LYS A 53 -0.82 14.82 -13.59
N ARG A 54 -1.77 13.95 -13.23
CA ARG A 54 -3.15 14.05 -13.73
C ARG A 54 -3.89 15.26 -13.18
N LEU A 55 -3.71 15.58 -11.90
CA LEU A 55 -4.25 16.78 -11.27
C LEU A 55 -3.75 18.04 -11.98
N THR A 56 -2.44 18.14 -12.23
CA THR A 56 -1.87 19.27 -12.98
C THR A 56 -2.47 19.38 -14.38
N ASN A 57 -2.54 18.26 -15.11
CA ASN A 57 -3.02 18.27 -16.49
C ASN A 57 -4.52 18.55 -16.64
N THR A 58 -5.31 18.27 -15.60
CA THR A 58 -6.77 18.43 -15.63
C THR A 58 -7.27 19.63 -14.83
N TYR A 59 -6.38 20.48 -14.31
CA TYR A 59 -6.76 21.59 -13.43
C TYR A 59 -7.84 22.48 -14.05
N ALA A 60 -7.58 23.05 -15.23
CA ALA A 60 -8.53 23.94 -15.90
C ALA A 60 -9.81 23.22 -16.35
N THR A 61 -9.72 21.97 -16.81
CA THR A 61 -10.87 21.21 -17.32
C THR A 61 -11.74 20.60 -16.22
N SER A 62 -11.23 20.52 -15.00
CA SER A 62 -11.94 20.01 -13.82
C SER A 62 -12.56 21.11 -12.94
N LEU A 63 -12.64 22.34 -13.47
CA LEU A 63 -13.10 23.52 -12.71
C LEU A 63 -12.30 23.69 -11.42
N ASN A 64 -10.96 23.77 -11.54
CA ASN A 64 -10.04 23.83 -10.41
C ASN A 64 -10.21 22.66 -9.43
N TRP A 65 -10.34 21.44 -9.97
CA TRP A 65 -10.54 20.19 -9.22
C TRP A 65 -11.88 20.04 -8.48
N SER A 66 -12.76 21.05 -8.47
CA SER A 66 -14.07 21.00 -7.82
C SER A 66 -14.91 19.77 -8.19
N ASN A 67 -14.81 19.31 -9.44
CA ASN A 67 -15.51 18.12 -9.93
C ASN A 67 -15.15 16.83 -9.18
N TYR A 68 -14.05 16.82 -8.42
CA TYR A 68 -13.58 15.66 -7.68
C TYR A 68 -13.95 15.69 -6.19
N PHE A 69 -14.43 16.82 -5.67
CA PHE A 69 -14.65 17.00 -4.24
C PHE A 69 -16.10 16.77 -3.83
N THR A 70 -16.28 16.19 -2.65
CA THR A 70 -17.59 16.02 -2.04
C THR A 70 -18.00 17.30 -1.33
N SER A 71 -19.31 17.52 -1.16
CA SER A 71 -19.84 18.66 -0.40
C SER A 71 -19.63 18.56 1.11
N THR A 72 -18.88 17.56 1.60
CA THR A 72 -18.68 17.29 3.02
C THR A 72 -17.21 17.49 3.39
N GLN A 73 -16.96 18.36 4.36
CA GLN A 73 -15.61 18.70 4.81
C GLN A 73 -14.83 17.47 5.31
N GLY A 74 -13.58 17.37 4.87
CA GLY A 74 -12.62 16.40 5.42
C GLY A 74 -12.88 14.94 5.07
N VAL A 75 -13.90 14.65 4.25
CA VAL A 75 -14.28 13.28 3.86
C VAL A 75 -13.78 12.96 2.45
N TYR A 76 -13.15 11.80 2.29
CA TYR A 76 -12.89 11.23 0.97
C TYR A 76 -14.16 10.62 0.40
N SER A 77 -14.38 10.75 -0.91
CA SER A 77 -15.44 10.00 -1.60
C SER A 77 -15.29 8.49 -1.35
N ALA A 78 -16.41 7.79 -1.25
CA ALA A 78 -16.42 6.32 -1.15
C ALA A 78 -15.91 5.67 -2.44
N THR A 79 -16.05 6.35 -3.58
CA THR A 79 -15.56 5.91 -4.88
C THR A 79 -14.19 6.50 -5.18
N PRO A 80 -13.24 5.70 -5.69
CA PRO A 80 -11.98 6.24 -6.16
C PRO A 80 -12.22 7.13 -7.37
N VAL A 81 -11.47 8.23 -7.44
CA VAL A 81 -11.47 9.12 -8.60
C VAL A 81 -10.78 8.43 -9.77
N TRP A 82 -9.67 7.72 -9.50
CA TRP A 82 -8.93 6.95 -10.48
C TRP A 82 -8.45 5.63 -9.89
N SER A 83 -8.30 4.62 -10.75
CA SER A 83 -7.64 3.36 -10.41
C SER A 83 -6.55 3.08 -11.43
N TYR A 84 -5.37 2.72 -10.93
CA TYR A 84 -4.20 2.38 -11.73
C TYR A 84 -3.78 0.94 -11.47
N SER A 85 -3.27 0.24 -12.49
CA SER A 85 -2.58 -1.03 -12.30
C SER A 85 -1.08 -0.79 -12.41
N ILE A 86 -0.36 -0.98 -11.30
CA ILE A 86 1.08 -0.72 -11.19
C ILE A 86 1.74 -2.03 -10.77
N SER A 87 2.47 -2.66 -11.71
CA SER A 87 3.19 -3.92 -11.46
C SER A 87 2.30 -5.02 -10.85
N GLY A 88 1.05 -5.13 -11.31
CA GLY A 88 0.07 -6.12 -10.82
C GLY A 88 -0.62 -5.75 -9.51
N VAL A 89 -0.37 -4.56 -8.95
CA VAL A 89 -1.07 -4.02 -7.78
C VAL A 89 -2.08 -2.97 -8.26
N ILE A 90 -3.33 -3.08 -7.83
CA ILE A 90 -4.35 -2.08 -8.11
C ILE A 90 -4.19 -0.95 -7.11
N VAL A 91 -4.08 0.28 -7.59
CA VAL A 91 -3.89 1.48 -6.77
C VAL A 91 -5.05 2.43 -7.02
N ASP A 92 -5.91 2.55 -6.02
CA ASP A 92 -7.07 3.43 -6.01
C ASP A 92 -6.69 4.80 -5.46
N ILE A 93 -7.03 5.86 -6.18
CA ILE A 93 -6.75 7.25 -5.80
C ILE A 93 -8.05 7.92 -5.37
N PHE A 94 -8.01 8.52 -4.19
CA PHE A 94 -9.07 9.33 -3.64
C PHE A 94 -8.57 10.75 -3.43
N LEU A 95 -9.44 11.71 -3.70
CA LEU A 95 -9.16 13.12 -3.53
C LEU A 95 -10.11 13.69 -2.49
N ARG A 96 -9.60 14.65 -1.72
CA ARG A 96 -10.44 15.53 -0.91
C ARG A 96 -9.80 16.90 -0.84
N ASP A 97 -10.65 17.87 -0.56
CA ASP A 97 -10.26 19.23 -0.35
C ASP A 97 -9.47 19.45 0.95
N ASN A 98 -8.75 20.57 1.05
CA ASN A 98 -8.05 21.00 2.25
C ASN A 98 -9.00 21.73 3.22
N PRO A 99 -9.05 21.38 4.53
CA PRO A 99 -9.84 22.14 5.49
C PRO A 99 -9.09 23.42 5.86
N ASP A 100 -9.26 24.46 5.06
CA ASP A 100 -8.68 25.79 5.22
C ASP A 100 -9.56 26.73 6.10
N GLY A 101 -10.85 26.40 6.25
CA GLY A 101 -11.80 27.09 7.12
C GLY A 101 -12.80 28.00 6.40
N ASP A 102 -12.84 27.98 5.06
CA ASP A 102 -13.74 28.82 4.25
C ASP A 102 -15.15 28.19 4.06
N ASN A 103 -15.31 26.90 4.37
CA ASN A 103 -16.51 26.08 4.17
C ASN A 103 -16.93 25.93 2.69
N THR A 104 -16.05 26.20 1.74
CA THR A 104 -16.26 26.05 0.30
C THR A 104 -15.56 24.80 -0.27
N PHE A 105 -16.02 23.63 0.15
CA PHE A 105 -15.44 22.31 -0.16
C PHE A 105 -15.36 21.93 -1.65
N GLN A 106 -16.04 22.70 -2.50
CA GLN A 106 -16.12 22.49 -3.95
C GLN A 106 -15.63 23.71 -4.72
N MET A 107 -15.26 24.80 -4.07
CA MET A 107 -14.82 26.01 -4.73
C MET A 107 -13.60 26.52 -3.99
N ASP A 108 -12.49 25.80 -4.18
CA ASP A 108 -11.24 26.17 -3.56
C ASP A 108 -10.31 26.81 -4.62
N ASN A 109 -9.85 28.02 -4.32
CA ASN A 109 -8.84 28.74 -5.10
C ASN A 109 -7.41 28.36 -4.64
N ASP A 110 -7.31 27.52 -3.62
CA ASP A 110 -6.06 27.08 -3.05
C ASP A 110 -5.41 26.01 -3.93
N LEU A 111 -4.10 26.14 -4.07
CA LEU A 111 -3.26 25.24 -4.85
C LEU A 111 -3.00 23.88 -4.16
N LYS A 112 -3.83 23.44 -3.19
CA LYS A 112 -3.54 22.28 -2.33
C LYS A 112 -4.71 21.30 -2.24
N VAL A 113 -4.44 20.04 -2.54
CA VAL A 113 -5.41 18.94 -2.49
C VAL A 113 -4.80 17.77 -1.72
N PHE A 114 -5.61 17.10 -0.91
CA PHE A 114 -5.20 15.86 -0.25
C PHE A 114 -5.46 14.66 -1.15
N VAL A 115 -4.39 13.92 -1.45
CA VAL A 115 -4.43 12.67 -2.23
C VAL A 115 -4.23 11.49 -1.30
N LEU A 116 -5.18 10.56 -1.31
CA LEU A 116 -5.04 9.26 -0.65
C LEU A 116 -4.85 8.18 -1.72
N SER A 117 -3.78 7.42 -1.60
CA SER A 117 -3.47 6.29 -2.46
C SER A 117 -3.65 4.99 -1.70
N ARG A 118 -4.54 4.12 -2.18
CA ARG A 118 -4.86 2.82 -1.59
C ARG A 118 -4.45 1.71 -2.54
N ALA A 119 -3.34 1.06 -2.25
CA ALA A 119 -2.88 -0.10 -2.97
C ALA A 119 -3.55 -1.39 -2.44
N LYS A 120 -4.13 -2.17 -3.35
CA LYS A 120 -4.75 -3.48 -3.12
C LYS A 120 -4.01 -4.50 -3.99
N LYS A 121 -3.30 -5.42 -3.34
CA LYS A 121 -2.83 -6.62 -4.02
C LYS A 121 -4.01 -7.59 -4.07
N GLY A 122 -4.37 -8.07 -5.26
CA GLY A 122 -5.39 -9.12 -5.36
C GLY A 122 -5.03 -10.27 -4.43
N GLN A 123 -5.99 -10.78 -3.66
CA GLN A 123 -5.79 -12.00 -2.89
C GLN A 123 -5.57 -13.13 -3.91
N GLY A 124 -4.31 -13.45 -4.19
CA GLY A 124 -3.92 -14.71 -4.80
C GLY A 124 -3.81 -15.79 -3.74
#